data_AF-A0A948ZM31-F1
#
_entry.id   AF-A0A948ZM31-F1
#
_cell.length_a   1.000
_cell.length_b   1.000
_cell.length_c   1.000
_cell.angle_alpha   90.00
_cell.angle_beta   90.00
_cell.angle_gamma   90.00
#
_symmetry.space_group_name_H-M   'P 1'
#
loop_
_entity.id
_entity.type
_entity.pdbx_description
1 polymer ?
#
loop_
_entity_poly.entity_id
_entity_poly.type
_entity_poly.pdbx_seq_one_letter_code
_entity_poly.pdbx_strand_id
1 'polypeptide(L)'
;MQTYDFEVILARGTDMSEELADRLFDAGCDDGTPGTFCGVPVITFSREAACLESAIRSAVADIQKAGCVVERVQIEHDSPLLSVGAG
;
A
#
# COMPACT_ATOMS: atom_id res chain seq x y z
N MET A 1 -14.89 -6.40 11.58
CA MET A 1 -14.00 -6.01 10.49
C MET A 1 -12.71 -6.83 10.61
N GLN A 2 -11.90 -6.87 9.57
CA GLN A 2 -10.61 -7.57 9.55
C GLN A 2 -9.55 -6.63 8.97
N THR A 3 -8.30 -6.81 9.40
CA THR A 3 -7.16 -6.13 8.81
C THR A 3 -6.70 -6.89 7.58
N TYR A 4 -6.46 -6.16 6.49
CA TYR A 4 -5.96 -6.69 5.23
C TYR A 4 -4.62 -6.05 4.90
N ASP A 5 -3.63 -6.89 4.68
CA ASP A 5 -2.30 -6.47 4.27
C ASP A 5 -2.16 -6.53 2.74
N PHE A 6 -1.70 -5.44 2.14
CA PHE A 6 -1.45 -5.34 0.70
C PHE A 6 -0.51 -4.18 0.40
N GLU A 7 0.04 -4.18 -0.80
CA GLU A 7 0.91 -3.11 -1.28
C GLU A 7 0.25 -2.39 -2.45
N VAL A 8 0.40 -1.06 -2.48
CA VAL A 8 0.02 -0.25 -3.62
C VAL A 8 1.27 0.32 -4.27
N ILE A 9 1.48 -0.02 -5.53
CA ILE A 9 2.57 0.52 -6.35
C ILE A 9 2.08 1.80 -7.00
N LEU A 10 2.83 2.88 -6.81
CA LEU A 10 2.55 4.17 -7.43
C LEU A 10 3.29 4.30 -8.76
N ALA A 11 2.87 5.25 -9.58
CA ALA A 11 3.54 5.57 -10.83
C ALA A 11 5.04 5.85 -10.59
N ARG A 12 5.88 5.34 -11.49
CA ARG A 12 7.32 5.60 -11.47
C ARG A 12 7.61 7.11 -11.41
N GLY A 13 8.58 7.49 -10.58
CA GLY A 13 8.95 8.89 -10.39
C GLY A 13 8.08 9.65 -9.39
N THR A 14 7.15 8.97 -8.70
CA THR A 14 6.49 9.55 -7.51
C THR A 14 7.55 9.88 -6.46
N ASP A 15 7.56 11.14 -6.01
CA ASP A 15 8.46 11.63 -4.97
C ASP A 15 7.96 11.19 -3.59
N MET A 16 8.72 10.31 -2.93
CA MET A 16 8.40 9.74 -1.63
C MET A 16 8.95 10.61 -0.49
N SER A 17 8.64 11.91 -0.54
CA SER A 17 9.08 12.90 0.44
C SER A 17 8.23 12.90 1.72
N GLU A 18 8.69 13.60 2.76
CA GLU A 18 7.91 13.81 3.99
C GLU A 18 6.60 14.56 3.70
N GLU A 19 6.60 15.52 2.77
CA GLU A 19 5.39 16.23 2.38
C GLU A 19 4.37 15.32 1.67
N LEU A 20 4.83 14.26 0.97
CA LEU A 20 3.91 13.26 0.47
C LEU A 20 3.34 12.42 1.62
N ALA A 21 4.15 12.03 2.60
CA ALA A 21 3.68 11.27 3.76
C ALA A 21 2.60 12.05 4.53
N ASP A 22 2.79 13.36 4.73
CA ASP A 22 1.79 14.24 5.36
C ASP A 22 0.49 14.28 4.56
N ARG A 23 0.57 14.43 3.23
CA ARG A 23 -0.63 14.43 2.36
C ARG A 23 -1.36 13.09 2.38
N LEU A 24 -0.64 11.98 2.45
CA LEU A 24 -1.22 10.64 2.57
C LEU A 24 -1.93 10.48 3.91
N PHE A 25 -1.32 10.92 5.00
CA PHE A 25 -1.92 10.91 6.33
C PHE A 25 -3.22 11.73 6.36
N ASP A 26 -3.17 12.97 5.88
CA ASP A 26 -4.34 13.87 5.80
C ASP A 26 -5.45 13.32 4.89
N ALA A 27 -5.09 12.53 3.87
CA ALA A 27 -6.05 11.88 2.98
C ALA A 27 -6.72 10.63 3.56
N GLY A 28 -6.26 10.14 4.72
CA GLY A 28 -6.79 8.95 5.39
C GLY A 28 -5.97 7.68 5.16
N CYS A 29 -4.69 7.80 4.80
CA CYS A 29 -3.72 6.69 4.76
C CYS A 29 -2.87 6.66 6.05
N ASP A 30 -3.48 6.73 7.22
CA ASP A 30 -2.81 6.61 8.52
C ASP A 30 -2.33 5.17 8.82
N ASP A 31 -2.82 4.21 8.04
CA ASP A 31 -2.51 2.79 8.06
C ASP A 31 -1.59 2.34 6.91
N GLY A 32 -1.03 3.31 6.16
CA GLY A 32 -0.13 3.09 5.04
C GLY A 32 1.27 3.62 5.31
N THR A 33 2.30 2.80 5.07
CA THR A 33 3.71 3.23 5.16
C THR A 33 4.27 3.47 3.75
N PRO A 34 4.51 4.74 3.35
CA PRO A 34 5.17 5.05 2.08
C PRO A 34 6.65 4.66 2.13
N GLY A 35 7.15 4.11 1.03
CA GLY A 35 8.54 3.71 0.89
C GLY A 35 8.96 3.50 -0.57
N THR A 36 10.15 2.97 -0.76
CA THR A 36 10.67 2.63 -2.09
C THR A 36 11.32 1.26 -2.05
N PHE A 37 10.93 0.39 -2.97
CA PHE A 37 11.55 -0.93 -3.14
C PHE A 37 12.24 -1.00 -4.50
N CYS A 38 13.57 -1.13 -4.53
CA CYS A 38 14.36 -1.15 -5.77
C CYS A 38 14.06 0.03 -6.73
N GLY A 39 13.85 1.23 -6.19
CA GLY A 39 13.50 2.43 -6.96
C GLY A 39 12.04 2.52 -7.41
N VAL A 40 11.18 1.59 -6.97
CA VAL A 40 9.74 1.59 -7.23
C VAL A 40 9.01 2.17 -6.01
N PRO A 41 8.27 3.28 -6.16
CA PRO A 41 7.44 3.83 -5.08
C PRO A 41 6.33 2.86 -4.68
N VAL A 42 6.25 2.56 -3.38
CA VAL A 42 5.28 1.61 -2.81
C VAL A 42 4.70 2.18 -1.52
N ILE A 43 3.43 1.87 -1.26
CA ILE A 43 2.81 2.06 0.05
C ILE A 43 2.35 0.70 0.55
N THR A 44 2.84 0.29 1.71
CA THR A 44 2.43 -0.95 2.39
C THR A 44 1.31 -0.62 3.36
N PHE A 45 0.16 -1.28 3.22
CA PHE A 45 -1.03 -1.06 4.04
C PHE A 45 -1.28 -2.23 4.99
N SER A 46 -1.82 -1.89 6.16
CA SER A 46 -2.50 -2.81 7.08
C SER A 46 -3.88 -2.25 7.41
N ARG A 47 -4.83 -2.38 6.48
CA ARG A 47 -6.11 -1.64 6.50
C ARG A 47 -7.27 -2.43 7.06
N GLU A 48 -8.00 -1.85 8.02
CA GLU A 48 -9.19 -2.46 8.59
C GLU A 48 -10.44 -2.21 7.71
N ALA A 49 -11.12 -3.27 7.28
CA ALA A 49 -12.31 -3.16 6.45
C ALA A 49 -13.30 -4.33 6.62
N ALA A 50 -14.46 -4.22 5.96
CA ALA A 50 -15.44 -5.30 5.89
C ALA A 50 -15.03 -6.45 4.96
N CYS A 51 -14.23 -6.15 3.93
CA CYS A 51 -13.66 -7.10 2.98
C CYS A 51 -12.42 -6.51 2.29
N LEU A 52 -11.60 -7.37 1.68
CA LEU A 52 -10.38 -6.97 0.96
C LEU A 52 -10.66 -5.95 -0.16
N GLU A 53 -11.74 -6.13 -0.93
CA GLU A 53 -12.12 -5.18 -1.99
C GLU A 53 -12.36 -3.78 -1.41
N SER A 54 -13.05 -3.69 -0.26
CA SER A 54 -13.30 -2.42 0.41
C SER A 54 -12.03 -1.79 0.96
N ALA A 55 -11.09 -2.60 1.47
CA ALA A 55 -9.79 -2.11 1.92
C ALA A 55 -9.00 -1.51 0.75
N ILE A 56 -8.87 -2.24 -0.36
CA ILE A 56 -8.15 -1.78 -1.56
C ILE A 56 -8.82 -0.54 -2.15
N ARG A 57 -10.15 -0.55 -2.31
CA ARG A 57 -10.88 0.57 -2.94
C ARG A 57 -10.74 1.86 -2.12
N SER A 58 -10.82 1.77 -0.79
CA SER A 58 -10.63 2.94 0.06
C SER A 58 -9.18 3.44 0.00
N ALA A 59 -8.18 2.55 0.07
CA ALA A 59 -6.77 2.94 0.01
C ALA A 59 -6.45 3.65 -1.31
N VAL A 60 -6.91 3.10 -2.44
CA VAL A 60 -6.74 3.73 -3.76
C VAL A 60 -7.40 5.12 -3.81
N ALA A 61 -8.59 5.27 -3.24
CA ALA A 61 -9.27 6.56 -3.21
C ALA A 61 -8.51 7.60 -2.37
N ASP A 62 -7.94 7.20 -1.23
CA ASP A 62 -7.19 8.08 -0.35
C ASP A 62 -5.85 8.50 -0.98
N ILE A 63 -5.14 7.56 -1.61
CA ILE A 63 -3.91 7.84 -2.40
C ILE A 63 -4.20 8.83 -3.53
N GLN A 64 -5.33 8.68 -4.22
CA GLN A 64 -5.73 9.60 -5.29
C GLN A 64 -6.04 11.01 -4.76
N LYS A 65 -6.66 11.13 -3.57
CA LYS A 65 -6.88 12.43 -2.91
C LYS A 65 -5.57 13.12 -2.53
N ALA A 66 -4.56 12.34 -2.14
CA ALA A 66 -3.21 12.86 -1.89
C ALA A 66 -2.49 13.33 -3.17
N GLY A 67 -3.07 13.10 -4.35
CA GLY A 67 -2.54 13.53 -5.64
C GLY A 67 -1.59 12.52 -6.30
N CYS A 68 -1.60 11.28 -5.85
CA CYS A 68 -0.77 10.21 -6.41
C CYS A 68 -1.54 9.40 -7.47
N VAL A 69 -0.78 8.79 -8.39
CA VAL A 69 -1.31 7.87 -9.39
C VAL A 69 -0.96 6.44 -8.99
N VAL A 70 -1.98 5.60 -8.83
CA VAL A 70 -1.82 4.17 -8.56
C VAL A 70 -1.54 3.43 -9.87
N GLU A 71 -0.47 2.65 -9.91
CA GLU A 71 -0.10 1.80 -11.05
C GLU A 71 -0.73 0.40 -10.92
N ARG A 72 -0.56 -0.25 -9.76
CA ARG A 72 -1.13 -1.57 -9.47
C ARG A 72 -1.19 -1.85 -7.97
N VAL A 73 -2.01 -2.83 -7.61
CA VAL A 73 -2.10 -3.37 -6.24
C VAL A 73 -1.50 -4.76 -6.24
N GLN A 74 -0.65 -5.06 -5.26
CA GLN A 74 -0.10 -6.38 -5.01
C GLN A 74 -0.68 -6.90 -3.70
N ILE A 75 -1.20 -8.13 -3.75
CA ILE A 75 -1.62 -8.86 -2.57
C ILE A 75 -0.57 -9.95 -2.43
N GLU A 76 0.16 -9.97 -1.30
CA GLU A 76 1.01 -11.12 -1.03
C GLU A 76 0.11 -12.34 -0.88
N HIS A 77 0.22 -13.25 -1.85
CA HIS A 77 -0.34 -14.57 -1.68
C HIS A 77 0.65 -15.32 -0.80
N ASP A 78 0.26 -15.59 0.44
CA ASP A 78 1.01 -16.44 1.35
C ASP A 78 1.29 -17.76 0.61
N SER A 79 2.49 -17.86 0.03
CA SER A 79 2.88 -18.97 -0.81
C SER A 79 3.67 -19.90 0.09
N PRO A 80 3.15 -21.10 0.43
CA PRO A 80 3.78 -21.99 1.39
C PRO A 80 5.19 -22.47 0.97
N LEU A 81 5.66 -22.09 -0.23
CA LEU A 81 6.96 -22.44 -0.79
C LEU A 81 8.17 -21.75 -0.12
N LEU A 82 7.96 -20.75 0.75
CA LEU A 82 9.05 -20.15 1.55
C LEU A 82 9.30 -20.86 2.89
N SER A 83 8.58 -21.94 3.21
CA SER A 83 8.83 -22.76 4.41
C SER A 83 9.83 -23.92 4.21
N VAL A 84 10.34 -24.13 2.98
CA VAL A 84 11.35 -25.18 2.73
C VAL A 84 12.74 -24.59 2.85
N GLY A 85 13.27 -24.52 4.08
CA GLY A 85 14.60 -23.98 4.29
C GLY A 85 15.13 -23.99 5.72
N ALA A 86 14.90 -25.05 6.49
CA ALA A 86 15.74 -25.36 7.67
C ALA A 86 15.80 -26.88 7.85
N GLY A 87 16.67 -27.50 7.07
CA GLY A 87 17.25 -28.81 7.40
C GLY A 87 18.53 -28.64 8.19
#